data_AF-A0A2N3EPB7-F1
#
_entry.id   AF-A0A2N3EPB7-F1
#
_cell.length_a   1.000
_cell.length_b   1.000
_cell.length_c   1.000
_cell.angle_alpha   90.00
_cell.angle_beta   90.00
_cell.angle_gamma   90.00
#
_symmetry.space_group_name_H-M   'P 1'
#
loop_
_entity.id
_entity.type
_entity.pdbx_description
1 polymer ?
#
loop_
_entity_poly.entity_id
_entity_poly.type
_entity_poly.pdbx_seq_one_letter_code
_entity_poly.pdbx_strand_id
1 'polypeptide(L)'
;MLDSGVDRLPLSRPGFFPRLVTSAARLVLPVAALCAAFVLAFVLRERPVPELAVLLDFDPALNPGGWLNWGVLVLPLVFFILNLSSRRYGPALTLTASLIAWLVIAGGIVLALRNGIIADFERGIAPYAVAASFTGAMAVAQLVNILFFDWMRGIPWWKAPFLAAFLGGVVFSVVFNTRPAIVWDEALGARLVVEAAIQFSWALAQLLPTLMLRRTIRPLPGFGGA
;
A
#
# COMPACT_ATOMS: atom_id res chain seq x y z
N MET A 1 -47.56 -16.59 33.06
CA MET A 1 -46.75 -17.81 32.97
C MET A 1 -46.66 -18.25 31.53
N LEU A 2 -45.68 -17.76 30.77
CA LEU A 2 -45.19 -18.40 29.54
C LEU A 2 -43.75 -17.89 29.36
N ASP A 3 -42.86 -18.44 30.18
CA ASP A 3 -41.42 -18.31 30.01
C ASP A 3 -41.04 -19.34 28.94
N SER A 4 -41.09 -18.93 27.66
CA SER A 4 -40.67 -19.81 26.57
C SER A 4 -39.14 -19.89 26.61
N GLY A 5 -38.65 -20.90 27.33
CA GLY A 5 -37.25 -21.29 27.38
C GLY A 5 -36.74 -21.61 25.98
N VAL A 6 -36.24 -20.59 25.30
CA VAL A 6 -35.36 -20.79 24.15
C VAL A 6 -34.01 -21.15 24.75
N ASP A 7 -33.74 -22.45 24.86
CA ASP A 7 -32.41 -22.98 25.15
C ASP A 7 -31.44 -22.36 24.14
N ARG A 8 -30.69 -21.34 24.58
CA ARG A 8 -29.60 -20.77 23.82
C ARG A 8 -28.50 -21.81 23.84
N LEU A 9 -28.51 -22.72 22.87
CA LEU A 9 -27.40 -23.64 22.63
C LEU A 9 -26.11 -22.81 22.63
N PRO A 10 -25.12 -23.11 23.49
CA PRO A 10 -23.88 -22.36 23.51
C PRO A 10 -23.21 -22.56 22.15
N LEU A 11 -23.14 -21.49 21.35
CA LEU A 11 -22.38 -21.48 20.11
C LEU A 11 -20.93 -21.83 20.46
N SER A 12 -20.53 -23.06 20.18
CA SER A 12 -19.17 -23.53 20.39
C SER A 12 -18.24 -22.62 19.60
N ARG A 13 -17.41 -21.84 20.32
CA ARG A 13 -16.42 -20.99 19.67
C ARG A 13 -15.50 -21.91 18.88
N PRO A 14 -15.30 -21.70 17.57
CA PRO A 14 -14.49 -22.59 16.76
C PRO A 14 -13.12 -22.78 17.40
N GLY A 15 -12.56 -23.98 17.33
CA GLY A 15 -11.21 -24.26 17.85
C GLY A 15 -10.15 -23.34 17.23
N PHE A 16 -8.92 -23.41 17.75
CA PHE A 16 -7.80 -22.62 17.24
C PHE A 16 -7.53 -22.89 15.74
N PHE A 17 -7.49 -24.17 15.34
CA PHE A 17 -7.16 -24.57 13.97
C PHE A 17 -8.13 -24.05 12.90
N PRO A 18 -9.48 -24.16 13.03
CA PRO A 18 -10.40 -23.56 12.07
C PRO A 18 -10.27 -22.03 11.94
N ARG A 19 -9.99 -21.33 13.04
CA ARG A 19 -9.77 -19.86 13.03
C ARG A 19 -8.48 -19.48 12.32
N LEU A 20 -7.42 -20.27 12.48
CA LEU A 20 -6.16 -20.09 11.78
C LEU A 20 -6.33 -20.27 10.26
N VAL A 21 -6.96 -21.36 9.84
CA VAL A 21 -7.18 -21.67 8.41
C VAL A 21 -8.03 -20.60 7.73
N THR A 22 -9.13 -20.17 8.37
CA THR A 22 -9.98 -19.11 7.82
C THR A 22 -9.27 -17.75 7.75
N SER A 23 -8.40 -17.45 8.71
CA SER A 23 -7.58 -16.23 8.67
C SER A 23 -6.53 -16.32 7.56
N ALA A 24 -5.84 -17.44 7.41
CA ALA A 24 -4.87 -17.67 6.35
C ALA A 24 -5.51 -17.53 4.96
N ALA A 25 -6.67 -18.14 4.74
CA ALA A 25 -7.41 -18.04 3.48
C ALA A 25 -7.79 -16.58 3.13
N ARG A 26 -8.12 -15.77 4.15
CA ARG A 26 -8.44 -14.34 3.97
C ARG A 26 -7.24 -13.48 3.60
N LEU A 27 -6.02 -13.94 3.90
CA LEU A 27 -4.79 -13.21 3.62
C LEU A 27 -4.24 -13.48 2.20
N VAL A 28 -4.65 -14.57 1.54
CA VAL A 28 -4.13 -14.93 0.21
C VAL A 28 -4.30 -13.81 -0.81
N LEU A 29 -5.53 -13.31 -0.97
CA LEU A 29 -5.84 -12.26 -1.94
C LEU A 29 -5.10 -10.93 -1.66
N PRO A 30 -5.16 -10.34 -0.44
CA PRO A 30 -4.46 -9.08 -0.19
C PRO A 30 -2.94 -9.22 -0.30
N VAL A 31 -2.35 -10.34 0.16
CA VAL A 31 -0.91 -10.60 0.00
C VAL A 31 -0.55 -10.67 -1.48
N ALA A 32 -1.26 -11.46 -2.28
CA ALA A 32 -1.01 -11.60 -3.71
C ALA A 32 -1.14 -10.26 -4.44
N ALA A 33 -2.17 -9.47 -4.12
CA ALA A 33 -2.38 -8.14 -4.70
C ALA A 33 -1.24 -7.17 -4.36
N LEU A 34 -0.80 -7.12 -3.09
CA LEU A 34 0.33 -6.30 -2.67
C LEU A 34 1.63 -6.69 -3.37
N CYS A 35 1.93 -7.99 -3.44
CA CYS A 35 3.08 -8.49 -4.18
C CYS A 35 3.01 -8.10 -5.66
N ALA A 36 1.84 -8.25 -6.30
CA ALA A 36 1.65 -7.87 -7.69
C ALA A 36 1.86 -6.37 -7.92
N ALA A 37 1.39 -5.51 -7.02
CA ALA A 37 1.61 -4.06 -7.11
C ALA A 37 3.10 -3.69 -6.99
N PHE A 38 3.82 -4.29 -6.05
CA PHE A 38 5.26 -4.07 -5.90
C PHE A 38 6.05 -4.59 -7.11
N VAL A 39 5.73 -5.79 -7.61
CA VAL A 39 6.37 -6.34 -8.81
C VAL A 39 6.08 -5.47 -10.03
N LEU A 40 4.84 -5.01 -10.20
CA LEU A 40 4.47 -4.11 -11.29
C LEU A 40 5.27 -2.81 -11.23
N ALA A 41 5.35 -2.17 -10.05
CA ALA A 41 6.15 -0.97 -9.87
C ALA A 41 7.63 -1.21 -10.17
N PHE A 42 8.17 -2.34 -9.72
CA PHE A 42 9.55 -2.72 -9.96
C PHE A 42 9.88 -2.98 -11.44
N VAL A 43 8.98 -3.64 -12.18
CA VAL A 43 9.14 -3.91 -13.62
C VAL A 43 9.04 -2.62 -14.44
N LEU A 44 8.23 -1.66 -13.99
CA LEU A 44 8.03 -0.38 -14.67
C LEU A 44 9.05 0.70 -14.29
N ARG A 45 9.99 0.42 -13.37
CA ARG A 45 10.93 1.43 -12.85
C ARG A 45 11.85 2.05 -13.91
N GLU A 46 12.17 1.30 -14.96
CA GLU A 46 13.06 1.76 -16.04
C GLU A 46 12.31 2.47 -17.17
N ARG A 47 10.97 2.57 -17.07
CA ARG A 47 10.15 3.22 -18.10
C ARG A 47 9.94 4.70 -17.73
N PRO A 48 10.51 5.66 -18.50
CA PRO A 48 10.31 7.07 -18.24
C PRO A 48 8.87 7.50 -18.58
N VAL A 49 8.48 8.66 -18.07
CA VAL A 49 7.17 9.28 -18.32
C VAL A 49 7.38 10.62 -19.03
N PRO A 50 7.59 10.61 -20.37
CA PRO A 50 7.85 11.84 -21.13
C PRO A 50 6.69 12.83 -21.05
N GLU A 51 5.48 12.35 -20.79
CA GLU A 51 4.27 13.17 -20.68
C GLU A 51 4.35 14.19 -19.54
N LEU A 52 5.15 13.91 -18.51
CA LEU A 52 5.33 14.83 -17.37
C LEU A 52 6.41 15.88 -17.62
N ALA A 53 7.08 15.88 -18.78
CA ALA A 53 7.99 16.95 -19.17
C ALA A 53 7.31 18.34 -19.22
N VAL A 54 5.98 18.38 -19.39
CA VAL A 54 5.16 19.60 -19.31
C VAL A 54 5.32 20.35 -17.97
N LEU A 55 5.76 19.67 -16.90
CA LEU A 55 6.06 20.33 -15.62
C LEU A 55 7.15 21.41 -15.74
N LEU A 56 8.08 21.24 -16.69
CA LEU A 56 9.14 22.21 -16.97
C LEU A 56 8.60 23.52 -17.56
N ASP A 57 7.43 23.48 -18.20
CA ASP A 57 6.79 24.68 -18.74
C ASP A 57 6.20 25.57 -17.63
N PHE A 58 5.89 24.98 -16.47
CA PHE A 58 5.37 25.69 -15.30
C PHE A 58 6.50 26.27 -14.43
N ASP A 59 7.50 25.44 -14.12
CA ASP A 59 8.67 25.84 -13.34
C ASP A 59 9.83 24.88 -13.65
N PRO A 60 11.01 25.39 -14.08
CA PRO A 60 12.20 24.56 -14.31
C PRO A 60 12.62 23.71 -13.11
N ALA A 61 12.29 24.13 -11.87
CA ALA A 61 12.59 23.38 -10.66
C ALA A 61 11.78 22.07 -10.57
N LEU A 62 10.63 21.96 -11.24
CA LEU A 62 9.76 20.78 -11.24
C LEU A 62 10.23 19.66 -12.19
N ASN A 63 11.51 19.64 -12.56
CA ASN A 63 12.06 18.69 -13.51
C ASN A 63 11.78 17.22 -13.08
N PRO A 64 10.96 16.47 -13.84
CA PRO A 64 10.69 15.06 -13.55
C PRO A 64 11.86 14.14 -13.96
N GLY A 65 12.83 14.66 -14.70
CA GLY A 65 13.92 13.90 -15.31
C GLY A 65 14.80 13.18 -14.28
N GLY A 66 15.11 11.92 -14.56
CA GLY A 66 16.08 11.11 -13.81
C GLY A 66 15.53 10.37 -12.60
N TRP A 67 14.41 10.78 -12.02
CA TRP A 67 13.82 10.12 -10.84
C TRP A 67 12.37 9.64 -11.08
N LEU A 68 11.60 10.32 -11.92
CA LEU A 68 10.21 9.98 -12.18
C LEU A 68 10.09 8.93 -13.30
N ASN A 69 9.41 7.83 -13.00
CA ASN A 69 9.20 6.71 -13.91
C ASN A 69 7.81 6.10 -13.67
N TRP A 70 7.39 5.21 -14.56
CA TRP A 70 6.12 4.52 -14.43
C TRP A 70 6.02 3.69 -13.15
N GLY A 71 7.14 3.17 -12.64
CA GLY A 71 7.20 2.49 -11.35
C GLY A 71 6.73 3.38 -10.19
N VAL A 72 7.24 4.60 -10.10
CA VAL A 72 6.81 5.61 -9.12
C VAL A 72 5.34 5.97 -9.32
N LEU A 73 4.89 6.11 -10.58
CA LEU A 73 3.50 6.43 -10.87
C LEU A 73 2.53 5.32 -10.48
N VAL A 74 2.88 4.04 -10.57
CA VAL A 74 1.95 2.95 -10.18
C VAL A 74 2.07 2.55 -8.72
N LEU A 75 3.13 2.96 -8.03
CA LEU A 75 3.37 2.61 -6.63
C LEU A 75 2.20 2.94 -5.67
N PRO A 76 1.44 4.05 -5.85
CA PRO A 76 0.29 4.35 -4.99
C PRO A 76 -0.84 3.30 -5.05
N LEU A 77 -0.83 2.39 -6.04
CA LEU A 77 -1.73 1.24 -6.10
C LEU A 77 -1.66 0.38 -4.81
N VAL A 78 -0.50 0.36 -4.14
CA VAL A 78 -0.33 -0.30 -2.85
C VAL A 78 -1.33 0.24 -1.82
N PHE A 79 -1.51 1.56 -1.74
CA PHE A 79 -2.44 2.19 -0.80
C PHE A 79 -3.91 1.89 -1.13
N PHE A 80 -4.26 1.82 -2.41
CA PHE A 80 -5.59 1.37 -2.84
C PHE A 80 -5.88 -0.06 -2.37
N ILE A 81 -4.94 -0.99 -2.55
CA ILE A 81 -5.08 -2.38 -2.09
C ILE A 81 -5.22 -2.43 -0.56
N LEU A 82 -4.43 -1.62 0.17
CA LEU A 82 -4.54 -1.51 1.62
C LEU A 82 -5.88 -0.94 2.07
N ASN A 83 -6.45 0.03 1.36
CA ASN A 83 -7.78 0.58 1.66
C ASN A 83 -8.88 -0.49 1.49
N LEU A 84 -8.84 -1.24 0.38
CA LEU A 84 -9.79 -2.34 0.15
C LEU A 84 -9.66 -3.43 1.22
N SER A 85 -8.42 -3.77 1.59
CA SER A 85 -8.12 -4.75 2.63
C SER A 85 -8.59 -4.28 4.00
N SER A 86 -8.30 -3.03 4.35
CA SER A 86 -8.69 -2.42 5.63
C SER A 86 -10.21 -2.33 5.75
N ARG A 87 -10.90 -2.01 4.66
CA ARG A 87 -12.36 -2.04 4.57
C ARG A 87 -12.92 -3.44 4.84
N ARG A 88 -12.35 -4.48 4.23
CA ARG A 88 -12.87 -5.85 4.32
C ARG A 88 -12.54 -6.51 5.65
N TYR A 89 -11.27 -6.44 6.05
CA TYR A 89 -10.69 -7.30 7.08
C TYR A 89 -10.31 -6.54 8.36
N GLY A 90 -10.33 -5.20 8.35
CA GLY A 90 -9.87 -4.38 9.46
C GLY A 90 -8.34 -4.24 9.51
N PRO A 91 -7.82 -3.47 10.47
CA PRO A 91 -6.43 -3.04 10.51
C PRO A 91 -5.48 -4.21 10.82
N ALA A 92 -5.84 -5.08 11.78
CA ALA A 92 -4.97 -6.18 12.21
C ALA A 92 -4.66 -7.18 11.08
N LEU A 93 -5.69 -7.63 10.34
CA LEU A 93 -5.49 -8.54 9.21
C LEU A 93 -4.80 -7.84 8.04
N THR A 94 -5.04 -6.54 7.83
CA THR A 94 -4.37 -5.79 6.76
C THR A 94 -2.89 -5.58 7.05
N LEU A 95 -2.53 -5.27 8.30
CA LEU A 95 -1.13 -5.22 8.76
C LEU A 95 -0.45 -6.57 8.58
N THR A 96 -1.14 -7.66 8.94
CA THR A 96 -0.64 -9.03 8.76
C THR A 96 -0.39 -9.34 7.28
N ALA A 97 -1.34 -8.99 6.41
CA ALA A 97 -1.18 -9.16 4.96
C ALA A 97 0.02 -8.36 4.41
N SER A 98 0.19 -7.11 4.89
CA SER A 98 1.32 -6.25 4.51
C SER A 98 2.66 -6.87 4.91
N LEU A 99 2.77 -7.37 6.14
CA LEU A 99 3.97 -8.03 6.63
C LEU A 99 4.29 -9.30 5.84
N ILE A 100 3.28 -10.13 5.58
CA ILE A 100 3.47 -11.36 4.79
C ILE A 100 3.89 -11.03 3.35
N ALA A 101 3.33 -9.98 2.74
CA ALA A 101 3.75 -9.54 1.41
C ALA A 101 5.25 -9.17 1.37
N TRP A 102 5.75 -8.46 2.38
CA TRP A 102 7.18 -8.19 2.51
C TRP A 102 8.02 -9.47 2.64
N LEU A 103 7.58 -10.43 3.46
CA LEU A 103 8.27 -11.72 3.61
C LEU A 103 8.28 -12.52 2.30
N VAL A 104 7.19 -12.51 1.55
CA VAL A 104 7.09 -13.18 0.24
C VAL A 104 8.04 -12.54 -0.77
N ILE A 105 8.08 -11.21 -0.84
CA ILE A 105 9.00 -10.48 -1.73
C ILE A 105 10.45 -10.76 -1.33
N ALA A 106 10.79 -10.64 -0.06
CA ALA A 106 12.14 -10.91 0.45
C ALA A 106 12.57 -12.36 0.18
N GLY A 107 11.69 -13.33 0.46
CA GLY A 107 11.93 -14.74 0.16
C GLY A 107 12.11 -15.00 -1.34
N GLY A 108 11.31 -14.35 -2.19
CA GLY A 108 11.44 -14.43 -3.64
C GLY A 108 12.77 -13.89 -4.15
N ILE A 109 13.23 -12.75 -3.63
CA ILE A 109 14.54 -12.18 -3.96
C ILE A 109 15.67 -13.12 -3.52
N VAL A 110 15.63 -13.64 -2.29
CA VAL A 110 16.65 -14.58 -1.79
C VAL A 110 16.69 -15.85 -2.64
N LEU A 111 15.53 -16.37 -3.04
CA LEU A 111 15.45 -17.55 -3.91
C LEU A 111 16.01 -17.24 -5.31
N ALA A 112 15.70 -16.08 -5.87
CA ALA A 112 16.22 -15.65 -7.17
C ALA A 112 17.75 -15.48 -7.17
N LEU A 113 18.32 -14.95 -6.09
CA LEU A 113 19.77 -14.86 -5.89
C LEU A 113 20.40 -16.26 -5.79
N ARG A 114 19.84 -17.15 -4.97
CA ARG A 114 20.37 -18.51 -4.77
C ARG A 114 20.33 -19.35 -6.04
N ASN A 115 19.30 -19.19 -6.86
CA ASN A 115 19.14 -19.92 -8.11
C ASN A 115 19.87 -19.27 -9.30
N GLY A 116 20.60 -18.17 -9.07
CA GLY A 116 21.35 -17.47 -10.11
C GLY A 116 20.49 -16.70 -11.13
N ILE A 117 19.20 -16.51 -10.86
CA ILE A 117 18.31 -15.68 -11.69
C ILE A 117 18.75 -14.21 -11.60
N ILE A 118 19.14 -13.79 -10.39
CA ILE A 118 19.76 -12.48 -10.14
C ILE A 118 21.20 -12.76 -9.71
N ALA A 119 22.17 -12.28 -10.49
CA ALA A 119 23.59 -12.51 -10.19
C ALA A 119 24.10 -11.66 -9.02
N ASP A 120 23.61 -10.43 -8.91
CA ASP A 120 24.02 -9.46 -7.89
C ASP A 120 22.83 -8.59 -7.49
N PHE A 121 22.63 -8.40 -6.18
CA PHE A 121 21.49 -7.65 -5.66
C PHE A 121 21.56 -6.17 -6.03
N GLU A 122 22.73 -5.54 -5.94
CA GLU A 122 22.87 -4.10 -6.19
C GLU A 122 22.64 -3.74 -7.65
N ARG A 123 23.12 -4.59 -8.56
CA ARG A 123 22.90 -4.43 -10.01
C ARG A 123 21.50 -4.84 -10.46
N GLY A 124 20.95 -5.93 -9.91
CA GLY A 124 19.69 -6.51 -10.36
C GLY A 124 18.44 -5.90 -9.72
N ILE A 125 18.56 -5.46 -8.46
CA ILE A 125 17.44 -4.93 -7.67
C ILE A 125 17.63 -3.44 -7.42
N ALA A 126 18.56 -3.08 -6.54
CA ALA A 126 18.90 -1.72 -6.16
C ALA A 126 20.08 -1.70 -5.19
N PRO A 127 20.84 -0.59 -5.08
CA PRO A 127 21.83 -0.43 -4.01
C PRO A 127 21.23 -0.68 -2.62
N TYR A 128 21.97 -1.33 -1.72
CA TYR A 128 21.43 -1.74 -0.41
C TYR A 128 20.82 -0.60 0.38
N ALA A 129 21.46 0.57 0.39
CA ALA A 129 20.97 1.75 1.09
C ALA A 129 19.62 2.25 0.54
N VAL A 130 19.44 2.19 -0.79
CA VAL A 130 18.20 2.61 -1.46
C VAL A 130 17.10 1.60 -1.17
N ALA A 131 17.39 0.31 -1.27
CA ALA A 131 16.44 -0.77 -0.95
C ALA A 131 15.98 -0.71 0.51
N ALA A 132 16.91 -0.49 1.45
CA ALA A 132 16.59 -0.33 2.88
C ALA A 132 15.74 0.93 3.14
N SER A 133 16.11 2.06 2.52
CA SER A 133 15.36 3.31 2.63
C SER A 133 13.94 3.17 2.07
N PHE A 134 13.79 2.54 0.90
CA PHE A 134 12.50 2.25 0.29
C PHE A 134 11.65 1.36 1.20
N THR A 135 12.22 0.26 1.69
CA THR A 135 11.51 -0.69 2.56
C THR A 135 11.04 -0.01 3.83
N GLY A 136 11.90 0.79 4.48
CA GLY A 136 11.55 1.55 5.68
C GLY A 136 10.46 2.60 5.42
N ALA A 137 10.64 3.44 4.40
CA ALA A 137 9.66 4.47 4.03
C ALA A 137 8.30 3.88 3.67
N MET A 138 8.30 2.80 2.89
CA MET A 138 7.08 2.11 2.48
C MET A 138 6.40 1.43 3.68
N ALA A 139 7.15 0.77 4.56
CA ALA A 139 6.58 0.18 5.78
C ALA A 139 5.88 1.23 6.66
N VAL A 140 6.53 2.38 6.91
CA VAL A 140 5.93 3.49 7.67
C VAL A 140 4.68 4.03 6.96
N ALA A 141 4.73 4.22 5.65
CA ALA A 141 3.59 4.68 4.86
C ALA A 141 2.40 3.71 4.88
N GLN A 142 2.65 2.40 4.81
CA GLN A 142 1.61 1.38 4.93
C GLN A 142 0.97 1.41 6.32
N LEU A 143 1.76 1.56 7.39
CA LEU A 143 1.24 1.74 8.75
C LEU A 143 0.32 2.97 8.83
N VAL A 144 0.79 4.12 8.35
CA VAL A 144 0.00 5.36 8.32
C VAL A 144 -1.30 5.14 7.56
N ASN A 145 -1.24 4.60 6.34
CA ASN A 145 -2.44 4.36 5.54
C ASN A 145 -3.45 3.48 6.29
N ILE A 146 -3.03 2.34 6.84
CA ILE A 146 -3.93 1.37 7.48
C ILE A 146 -4.57 1.98 8.74
N LEU A 147 -3.78 2.65 9.58
CA LEU A 147 -4.26 3.25 10.83
C LEU A 147 -5.18 4.45 10.56
N PHE A 148 -4.83 5.33 9.61
CA PHE A 148 -5.68 6.44 9.22
C PHE A 148 -6.98 5.95 8.59
N PHE A 149 -6.93 4.92 7.73
CA PHE A 149 -8.14 4.32 7.18
C PHE A 149 -9.06 3.79 8.29
N ASP A 150 -8.49 3.11 9.28
CA ASP A 150 -9.23 2.62 10.44
C ASP A 150 -9.87 3.73 11.26
N TRP A 151 -9.13 4.81 11.50
CA TRP A 151 -9.61 5.97 12.24
C TRP A 151 -10.72 6.74 11.51
N MET A 152 -10.63 6.87 10.18
CA MET A 152 -11.55 7.69 9.38
C MET A 152 -12.72 6.92 8.76
N ARG A 153 -12.83 5.59 8.99
CA ARG A 153 -13.95 4.80 8.45
C ARG A 153 -15.27 5.30 9.03
N GLY A 154 -16.31 5.32 8.20
CA GLY A 154 -17.60 5.85 8.56
C GLY A 154 -18.21 6.70 7.44
N ILE A 155 -19.06 7.64 7.83
CA ILE A 155 -19.76 8.56 6.93
C ILE A 155 -19.06 9.92 6.94
N PRO A 156 -18.83 10.56 5.77
CA PRO A 156 -19.05 10.03 4.42
C PRO A 156 -17.96 9.02 4.00
N TRP A 157 -18.37 8.03 3.20
CA TRP A 157 -17.56 6.86 2.85
C TRP A 157 -16.25 7.16 2.13
N TRP A 158 -16.14 8.31 1.46
CA TRP A 158 -14.99 8.68 0.64
C TRP A 158 -13.81 9.19 1.45
N LYS A 159 -14.05 9.68 2.69
CA LYS A 159 -12.99 10.26 3.53
C LYS A 159 -11.89 9.24 3.84
N ALA A 160 -12.28 8.06 4.32
CA ALA A 160 -11.33 7.01 4.67
C ALA A 160 -10.40 6.61 3.51
N PRO A 161 -10.90 6.19 2.33
CA PRO A 161 -10.01 5.80 1.24
C PRO A 161 -9.17 6.98 0.73
N PHE A 162 -9.74 8.18 0.59
CA PHE A 162 -9.00 9.34 0.08
C PHE A 162 -7.85 9.75 1.01
N LEU A 163 -8.18 10.08 2.26
CA LEU A 163 -7.22 10.64 3.21
C LEU A 163 -6.16 9.61 3.61
N ALA A 164 -6.52 8.32 3.75
CA ALA A 164 -5.55 7.28 4.05
C ALA A 164 -4.50 7.13 2.95
N ALA A 165 -4.95 7.05 1.68
CA ALA A 165 -4.03 6.89 0.54
C ALA A 165 -3.16 8.13 0.35
N PHE A 166 -3.76 9.33 0.45
CA PHE A 166 -3.01 10.57 0.30
C PHE A 166 -1.95 10.74 1.39
N LEU A 167 -2.32 10.56 2.67
CA LEU A 167 -1.37 10.70 3.78
C LEU A 167 -0.31 9.61 3.77
N GLY A 168 -0.67 8.36 3.46
CA GLY A 168 0.30 7.28 3.28
C GLY A 168 1.31 7.61 2.18
N GLY A 169 0.84 8.08 1.03
CA GLY A 169 1.70 8.49 -0.08
C GLY A 169 2.61 9.67 0.24
N VAL A 170 2.09 10.71 0.90
CA VAL A 170 2.90 11.88 1.32
C VAL A 170 3.95 11.47 2.34
N VAL A 171 3.60 10.62 3.32
CA VAL A 171 4.57 10.11 4.29
C VAL A 171 5.65 9.27 3.62
N PHE A 172 5.29 8.41 2.66
CA PHE A 172 6.28 7.68 1.86
C PHE A 172 7.26 8.64 1.17
N SER A 173 6.71 9.64 0.47
CA SER A 173 7.46 10.65 -0.29
C SER A 173 8.47 11.39 0.60
N VAL A 174 8.03 11.87 1.77
CA VAL A 174 8.87 12.56 2.75
C VAL A 174 9.94 11.63 3.33
N VAL A 175 9.57 10.45 3.82
CA VAL A 175 10.52 9.54 4.48
C VAL A 175 11.54 8.97 3.49
N PHE A 176 11.13 8.70 2.25
CA PHE A 176 12.02 8.19 1.22
C PHE A 176 13.00 9.26 0.73
N ASN A 177 12.55 10.51 0.54
CA ASN A 177 13.41 11.58 0.04
C ASN A 177 14.31 12.20 1.11
N THR A 178 13.97 12.08 2.39
CA THR A 178 14.86 12.47 3.51
C THR A 178 15.91 11.40 3.87
N ARG A 179 16.09 10.38 3.03
CA ARG A 179 17.12 9.34 3.22
C ARG A 179 18.54 9.94 3.22
N PRO A 180 19.50 9.38 3.99
CA PRO A 180 20.86 9.91 4.16
C PRO A 180 21.61 10.32 2.87
N ALA A 181 21.32 9.67 1.75
CA ALA A 181 21.96 9.96 0.47
C ALA A 181 21.45 11.23 -0.24
N ILE A 182 20.25 11.72 0.10
CA ILE A 182 19.56 12.81 -0.63
C ILE A 182 18.95 13.85 0.34
N VAL A 183 19.33 13.82 1.63
CA VAL A 183 18.59 14.50 2.71
C VAL A 183 18.24 15.97 2.43
N TRP A 184 19.09 16.71 1.70
CA TRP A 184 18.89 18.15 1.45
C TRP A 184 19.45 18.61 0.09
N ASP A 185 19.02 17.98 -1.01
CA ASP A 185 19.30 18.53 -2.34
C ASP A 185 18.41 19.76 -2.64
N GLU A 186 18.88 20.66 -3.51
CA GLU A 186 18.14 21.87 -3.89
C GLU A 186 16.78 21.54 -4.55
N ALA A 187 16.67 20.33 -5.11
CA ALA A 187 15.47 19.84 -5.77
C ALA A 187 14.43 19.19 -4.83
N LEU A 188 14.74 19.03 -3.53
CA LEU A 188 13.89 18.30 -2.58
C LEU A 188 12.47 18.87 -2.53
N GLY A 189 12.36 20.19 -2.39
CA GLY A 189 11.06 20.87 -2.28
C GLY A 189 10.19 20.64 -3.52
N ALA A 190 10.76 20.85 -4.70
CA ALA A 190 10.08 20.64 -5.97
C ALA A 190 9.67 19.16 -6.16
N ARG A 191 10.56 18.22 -5.83
CA ARG A 191 10.28 16.78 -5.91
C ARG A 191 9.11 16.37 -5.01
N LEU A 192 9.10 16.84 -3.76
CA LEU A 192 8.01 16.56 -2.82
C LEU A 192 6.68 17.15 -3.28
N VAL A 193 6.69 18.32 -3.95
CA VAL A 193 5.48 18.91 -4.55
C VAL A 193 4.95 18.03 -5.67
N VAL A 194 5.81 17.58 -6.59
CA VAL A 194 5.42 16.67 -7.68
C VAL A 194 4.90 15.34 -7.14
N GLU A 195 5.61 14.74 -6.19
CA GLU A 195 5.18 13.50 -5.55
C GLU A 195 3.83 13.69 -4.84
N ALA A 196 3.65 14.75 -4.04
CA ALA A 196 2.38 15.04 -3.39
C ALA A 196 1.22 15.21 -4.39
N ALA A 197 1.46 15.87 -5.53
CA ALA A 197 0.47 16.00 -6.60
C ALA A 197 0.10 14.63 -7.22
N ILE A 198 1.08 13.75 -7.42
CA ILE A 198 0.85 12.36 -7.87
C ILE A 198 0.01 11.61 -6.84
N GLN A 199 0.36 11.70 -5.54
CA GLN A 199 -0.38 11.02 -4.47
C GLN A 199 -1.81 11.54 -4.33
N PHE A 200 -2.02 12.84 -4.46
CA PHE A 200 -3.35 13.45 -4.46
C PHE A 200 -4.19 12.95 -5.63
N SER A 201 -3.61 12.95 -6.83
CA SER A 201 -4.26 12.51 -8.07
C SER A 201 -4.66 11.03 -7.97
N TRP A 202 -3.78 10.18 -7.45
CA TRP A 202 -4.09 8.78 -7.18
C TRP A 202 -5.17 8.60 -6.14
N ALA A 203 -5.07 9.30 -5.01
CA ALA A 203 -6.04 9.22 -3.93
C ALA A 203 -7.44 9.63 -4.39
N LEU A 204 -7.55 10.58 -5.32
CA LEU A 204 -8.79 10.97 -5.98
C LEU A 204 -9.25 9.91 -6.98
N ALA A 205 -8.37 9.48 -7.89
CA ALA A 205 -8.68 8.52 -8.95
C ALA A 205 -9.20 7.18 -8.41
N GLN A 206 -8.61 6.67 -7.31
CA GLN A 206 -9.04 5.41 -6.69
C GLN A 206 -10.44 5.47 -6.05
N LEU A 207 -11.04 6.65 -5.85
CA LEU A 207 -12.41 6.74 -5.30
C LEU A 207 -13.44 6.09 -6.23
N LEU A 208 -13.25 6.20 -7.55
CA LEU A 208 -14.14 5.58 -8.54
C LEU A 208 -14.14 4.04 -8.44
N PRO A 209 -13.00 3.33 -8.56
CA PRO A 209 -12.99 1.87 -8.40
C PRO A 209 -13.37 1.46 -6.97
N THR A 210 -13.03 2.25 -5.95
CA THR A 210 -13.50 2.00 -4.57
C THR A 210 -15.02 2.02 -4.49
N LEU A 211 -15.68 2.98 -5.14
CA LEU A 211 -17.13 3.08 -5.21
C LEU A 211 -17.75 1.88 -5.94
N MET A 212 -17.17 1.47 -7.07
CA MET A 212 -17.63 0.31 -7.84
C MET A 212 -17.53 -0.98 -7.05
N LEU A 213 -16.42 -1.17 -6.32
CA LEU A 213 -16.17 -2.36 -5.50
C LEU A 213 -16.87 -2.31 -4.14
N ARG A 214 -17.44 -1.16 -3.75
CA ARG A 214 -18.03 -0.91 -2.42
C ARG A 214 -19.08 -1.95 -2.02
N ARG A 215 -19.89 -2.39 -2.99
CA ARG A 215 -20.98 -3.37 -2.79
C ARG A 215 -20.48 -4.81 -2.69
N THR A 216 -19.40 -5.13 -3.41
CA THR A 216 -18.75 -6.44 -3.46
C THR A 216 -17.89 -6.67 -2.22
N ILE A 217 -17.08 -5.67 -1.84
CA ILE A 217 -16.15 -5.71 -0.71
C ILE A 217 -16.86 -5.14 0.53
N ARG A 218 -17.68 -5.98 1.16
CA ARG A 218 -18.38 -5.62 2.41
C ARG A 218 -17.45 -5.80 3.62
N PRO A 219 -17.51 -4.95 4.65
CA PRO A 219 -16.75 -5.18 5.87
C PRO A 219 -17.17 -6.49 6.54
N LEU A 220 -16.21 -7.19 7.17
CA LEU A 220 -16.54 -8.27 8.10
C LEU A 220 -17.24 -7.72 9.35
N PRO A 221 -18.01 -8.55 10.08
CA PRO A 221 -18.65 -8.14 11.33
C PRO A 221 -17.63 -7.50 12.29
N GLY A 222 -17.99 -6.37 12.89
CA GLY A 222 -17.11 -5.59 13.78
C GLY A 222 -16.28 -4.50 13.08
N PHE A 223 -16.23 -4.47 11.75
CA PHE A 223 -15.54 -3.42 10.98
C PHE A 223 -16.50 -2.55 10.14
N GLY A 224 -17.80 -2.61 10.46
CA GLY A 224 -18.82 -1.78 9.85
C GLY A 224 -18.76 -0.34 10.37
N GLY A 225 -17.91 0.48 9.77
CA GLY A 225 -18.03 1.94 9.80
C GLY A 225 -18.72 2.39 8.51
N ALA A 226 -20.05 2.50 8.57
CA ALA A 226 -21.02 2.75 7.48
C ALA A 226 -21.41 1.53 6.61
#